data_AF-A0A2I0GN59-F1
#
_entry.id   AF-A0A2I0GN59-F1
#
_cell.length_a   1.000
_cell.length_b   1.000
_cell.length_c   1.000
_cell.angle_alpha   90.00
_cell.angle_beta   90.00
_cell.angle_gamma   90.00
#
_symmetry.space_group_name_H-M   'P 1'
#
loop_
_entity.id
_entity.type
_entity.pdbx_description
1 polymer ?
#
loop_
_entity_poly.entity_id
_entity_poly.type
_entity_poly.pdbx_seq_one_letter_code
_entity_poly.pdbx_strand_id
1 'polypeptide(L)'
;MNRVVAISGVFFWTILALIGCEVDDGSYGSDSDNITLTSFANSYDSKANDTAIARIDETYRTGARNIKTTNLINSYSNQSLNDLDRTVLADDFEGRLENKDIEVNNRTVKRPIYEKNTNNQLDYQTTYKTLNLSGLRANSYVASTNVNNRYGIITDLNNYSEIPTNVAFPEGSVCYIPVVTSERWFLAFNEKNKSGYATIDEWLDAAKQRSSDNRDHRTSQFGVGIGNQKQAAQVMFFEYDDQPAYEYSGVEYGKDVYEANYVAKGSTDPNTDSRFDVVDCTIVNEIAGDFLAEQIERYY
;
A
#
# COMPACT_ATOMS: atom_id res chain seq x y z
N MET A 1 7.88 -12.84 -24.48
CA MET A 1 6.96 -13.28 -23.40
C MET A 1 7.13 -12.29 -22.27
N ASN A 2 6.29 -11.26 -22.26
CA ASN A 2 6.36 -10.18 -21.28
C ASN A 2 5.85 -10.70 -19.94
N ARG A 3 6.72 -10.68 -18.93
CA ARG A 3 6.33 -10.94 -17.54
C ARG A 3 5.54 -9.74 -17.07
N VAL A 4 4.21 -9.88 -16.98
CA VAL A 4 3.36 -8.95 -16.25
C VAL A 4 3.67 -9.15 -14.77
N VAL A 5 4.39 -8.21 -14.17
CA VAL A 5 4.54 -8.13 -12.73
C VAL A 5 3.24 -7.50 -12.22
N ALA A 6 2.33 -8.34 -11.71
CA ALA A 6 1.18 -7.85 -10.97
C ALA A 6 1.67 -7.35 -9.61
N ILE A 7 2.00 -6.07 -9.51
CA ILE A 7 2.19 -5.41 -8.22
C ILE A 7 0.79 -5.15 -7.66
N SER A 8 0.20 -6.19 -7.07
CA SER A 8 -1.01 -6.04 -6.27
C SER A 8 -0.63 -5.37 -4.95
N GLY A 9 -0.96 -4.08 -4.82
CA GLY A 9 -1.11 -3.37 -3.55
C GLY A 9 0.06 -3.48 -2.58
N VAL A 10 1.04 -2.59 -2.73
CA VAL A 10 2.19 -2.44 -1.83
C VAL A 10 1.70 -2.02 -0.44
N PHE A 11 1.81 -2.91 0.54
CA PHE A 11 1.87 -2.58 1.97
C PHE A 11 3.18 -3.18 2.47
N PHE A 12 4.17 -2.32 2.75
CA PHE A 12 5.44 -2.71 3.33
C PHE A 12 5.49 -2.34 4.80
N TRP A 13 5.86 -3.32 5.63
CA TRP A 13 6.60 -3.08 6.85
C TRP A 13 7.74 -4.08 6.97
N THR A 14 8.99 -3.59 6.95
CA THR A 14 10.01 -4.10 7.88
C THR A 14 11.15 -3.10 8.08
N ILE A 15 11.61 -3.09 9.33
CA ILE A 15 12.50 -2.14 9.99
C ILE A 15 13.97 -2.57 9.83
N LEU A 16 14.87 -1.60 9.59
CA LEU A 16 16.26 -1.66 10.04
C LEU A 16 16.74 -0.26 10.40
N ALA A 17 16.97 -0.06 11.70
CA ALA A 17 17.44 1.18 12.29
C ALA A 17 18.86 1.51 11.83
N LEU A 18 19.11 2.76 11.43
CA LEU A 18 20.37 3.47 11.62
C LEU A 18 20.12 4.99 11.67
N ILE A 19 20.78 5.61 12.64
CA ILE A 19 20.62 7.00 13.09
C ILE A 19 21.08 7.98 12.00
N GLY A 20 20.28 9.01 11.68
CA GLY A 20 20.71 10.09 10.80
C GLY A 20 19.74 11.27 10.70
N CYS A 21 20.14 12.39 11.34
CA CYS A 21 19.66 13.77 11.26
C CYS A 21 18.34 14.09 10.54
N GLU A 22 17.42 14.69 11.32
CA GLU A 22 16.30 15.51 10.87
C GLU A 22 16.73 16.51 9.78
N VAL A 23 16.03 16.48 8.65
CA VAL A 23 16.01 17.57 7.68
C VAL A 23 14.58 18.09 7.64
N ASP A 24 14.46 19.39 7.87
CA ASP A 24 13.21 20.15 7.95
C ASP A 24 12.32 19.94 6.71
N ASP A 25 11.14 19.35 6.91
CA ASP A 25 10.12 19.12 5.89
C ASP A 25 9.40 20.44 5.57
N GLY A 26 9.74 21.05 4.43
CA GLY A 26 9.01 22.20 3.88
C GLY A 26 7.51 21.91 3.78
N SER A 27 6.70 22.75 4.42
CA SER A 27 5.24 22.67 4.41
C SER A 27 4.70 22.97 3.01
N TYR A 28 4.34 21.92 2.27
CA TYR A 28 3.54 22.00 1.05
C TYR A 28 2.18 21.34 1.32
N GLY A 29 1.12 22.16 1.44
CA GLY A 29 -0.26 21.75 1.67
C GLY A 29 -0.89 22.48 2.86
N SER A 30 -1.74 23.47 2.58
CA SER A 30 -2.35 24.39 3.56
C SER A 30 -3.86 24.20 3.70
N ASP A 31 -4.32 22.97 3.91
CA ASP A 31 -5.67 22.70 4.42
C ASP A 31 -5.53 21.77 5.63
N SER A 32 -5.79 22.28 6.82
CA SER A 32 -5.54 21.55 8.07
C SER A 32 -6.40 20.29 8.22
N ASP A 33 -7.53 20.23 7.51
CA ASP A 33 -8.60 19.26 7.75
C ASP A 33 -8.82 18.30 6.58
N ASN A 34 -7.98 18.37 5.54
CA ASN A 34 -8.06 17.47 4.39
C ASN A 34 -6.68 17.09 3.84
N ILE A 35 -6.62 15.91 3.22
CA ILE A 35 -5.48 15.48 2.40
C ILE A 35 -5.98 14.64 1.24
N THR A 36 -5.48 14.90 0.04
CA THR A 36 -5.74 14.08 -1.14
C THR A 36 -4.46 13.36 -1.55
N LEU A 37 -4.60 12.06 -1.74
CA LEU A 37 -3.55 11.13 -2.12
C LEU A 37 -3.92 10.55 -3.48
N THR A 38 -3.01 10.64 -4.45
CA THR A 38 -3.20 10.10 -5.78
C THR A 38 -2.33 8.86 -5.99
N SER A 39 -2.91 7.80 -6.53
CA SER A 39 -2.24 6.56 -6.94
C SER A 39 -2.85 6.00 -8.23
N PHE A 40 -2.24 4.95 -8.78
CA PHE A 40 -2.73 4.29 -9.99
C PHE A 40 -2.99 2.81 -9.74
N ALA A 41 -3.95 2.26 -10.47
CA ALA A 41 -4.24 0.83 -10.45
C ALA A 41 -4.50 0.30 -11.85
N ASN A 42 -4.22 -0.98 -12.04
CA ASN A 42 -4.55 -1.70 -13.25
C ASN A 42 -5.58 -2.82 -12.98
N SER A 43 -6.28 -3.21 -14.04
CA SER A 43 -7.20 -4.36 -14.06
C SER A 43 -7.27 -4.93 -15.48
N TYR A 44 -8.02 -6.01 -15.67
CA TYR A 44 -8.27 -6.57 -17.00
C TYR A 44 -9.64 -6.13 -17.53
N ASP A 45 -9.68 -5.53 -18.72
CA ASP A 45 -10.92 -5.21 -19.43
C ASP A 45 -11.25 -6.32 -20.44
N SER A 46 -12.29 -7.10 -20.13
CA SER A 46 -12.74 -8.20 -20.97
C SER A 46 -13.37 -7.76 -22.29
N LYS A 47 -13.82 -6.51 -22.43
CA LYS A 47 -14.38 -5.98 -23.69
C LYS A 47 -13.28 -5.55 -24.65
N ALA A 48 -12.23 -4.93 -24.12
CA ALA A 48 -11.05 -4.56 -24.88
C ALA A 48 -10.10 -5.76 -25.10
N ASN A 49 -10.23 -6.81 -24.27
CA ASN A 49 -9.29 -7.93 -24.19
C ASN A 49 -7.86 -7.45 -23.92
N ASP A 50 -7.73 -6.46 -23.03
CA ASP A 50 -6.48 -5.78 -22.73
C ASP A 50 -6.48 -5.20 -21.30
N THR A 51 -5.37 -4.62 -20.89
CA THR A 51 -5.19 -3.96 -19.59
C THR A 51 -5.99 -2.67 -19.54
N ALA A 52 -6.67 -2.43 -18.42
CA ALA A 52 -7.26 -1.14 -18.09
C ALA A 52 -6.49 -0.48 -16.96
N ILE A 53 -6.34 0.84 -17.05
CA ILE A 53 -5.58 1.63 -16.09
C ILE A 53 -6.47 2.76 -15.59
N ALA A 54 -6.47 2.96 -14.27
CA ALA A 54 -7.19 4.06 -13.64
C ALA A 54 -6.30 4.82 -12.67
N ARG A 55 -6.57 6.13 -12.59
CA ARG A 55 -6.14 6.98 -11.50
C ARG A 55 -7.14 6.89 -10.35
N ILE A 56 -6.62 6.84 -9.13
CA ILE A 56 -7.39 6.80 -7.90
C ILE A 56 -6.98 8.03 -7.08
N ASP A 57 -7.94 8.92 -6.82
CA ASP A 57 -7.78 10.03 -5.89
C ASP A 57 -8.53 9.72 -4.60
N GLU A 58 -7.79 9.56 -3.52
CA GLU A 58 -8.29 9.28 -2.19
C GLU A 58 -8.19 10.54 -1.32
N THR A 59 -9.34 11.10 -0.97
CA THR A 59 -9.42 12.27 -0.10
C THR A 59 -9.86 11.87 1.30
N TYR A 60 -9.00 12.11 2.27
CA TYR A 60 -9.36 12.10 3.68
C TYR A 60 -9.81 13.50 4.10
N ARG A 61 -10.95 13.57 4.78
CA ARG A 61 -11.44 14.77 5.47
C ARG A 61 -11.85 14.39 6.87
N THR A 62 -11.82 15.32 7.80
CA THR A 62 -12.37 15.06 9.13
C THR A 62 -13.82 14.57 9.01
N GLY A 63 -14.08 13.38 9.55
CA GLY A 63 -15.35 12.66 9.52
C GLY A 63 -15.55 11.67 8.38
N ALA A 64 -14.80 11.74 7.27
CA ALA A 64 -15.08 10.91 6.09
C ALA A 64 -13.86 10.66 5.18
N ARG A 65 -13.90 9.52 4.49
CA ARG A 65 -13.00 9.20 3.36
C ARG A 65 -13.82 9.14 2.07
N ASN A 66 -13.30 9.73 1.00
CA ASN A 66 -13.88 9.65 -0.33
C ASN A 66 -12.84 9.14 -1.32
N ILE A 67 -13.29 8.34 -2.29
CA ILE A 67 -12.42 7.82 -3.35
C ILE A 67 -13.06 8.14 -4.70
N LYS A 68 -12.29 8.76 -5.58
CA LYS A 68 -12.66 9.03 -6.96
C LYS A 68 -11.77 8.22 -7.89
N THR A 69 -12.38 7.42 -8.74
CA THR A 69 -11.69 6.66 -9.79
C THR A 69 -11.88 7.34 -11.13
N THR A 70 -10.79 7.54 -11.87
CA THR A 70 -10.79 8.09 -13.23
C THR A 70 -10.13 7.08 -14.18
N ASN A 71 -10.86 6.57 -15.15
CA ASN A 71 -10.30 5.66 -16.16
C ASN A 71 -9.36 6.46 -17.08
N LEU A 72 -8.15 5.95 -17.29
CA LEU A 72 -7.18 6.51 -18.22
C LEU A 72 -7.18 5.66 -19.50
N ILE A 73 -6.94 4.35 -19.35
CA ILE A 73 -6.90 3.38 -20.45
C ILE A 73 -7.99 2.34 -20.26
N ASN A 74 -8.75 2.07 -21.33
CA ASN A 74 -9.84 1.09 -21.37
C ASN A 74 -10.86 1.26 -20.21
N SER A 75 -11.74 0.28 -20.01
CA SER A 75 -12.74 0.33 -18.93
C SER A 75 -12.20 -0.35 -17.69
N TYR A 76 -11.61 0.44 -16.79
CA TYR A 76 -11.22 -0.08 -15.48
C TYR A 76 -12.44 -0.50 -14.68
N SER A 77 -12.39 -1.73 -14.17
CA SER A 77 -13.40 -2.28 -13.28
C SER A 77 -12.99 -1.99 -11.84
N ASN A 78 -13.86 -1.34 -11.08
CA ASN A 78 -13.59 -0.99 -9.67
C ASN A 78 -13.51 -2.22 -8.72
N GLN A 79 -13.42 -3.43 -9.26
CA GLN A 79 -13.26 -4.67 -8.51
C GLN A 79 -11.94 -4.71 -7.73
N SER A 80 -10.87 -4.09 -8.24
CA SER A 80 -9.57 -4.00 -7.55
C SER A 80 -9.53 -2.93 -6.45
N LEU A 81 -10.41 -1.94 -6.49
CA LEU A 81 -10.48 -0.91 -5.44
C LEU A 81 -11.26 -1.44 -4.24
N ASN A 82 -10.64 -1.43 -3.06
CA ASN A 82 -11.28 -1.87 -1.82
C ASN A 82 -11.57 -0.70 -0.87
N ASP A 83 -12.81 -0.25 -0.91
CA ASP A 83 -13.38 0.86 -0.15
C ASP A 83 -14.25 0.42 1.04
N LEU A 84 -14.44 -0.88 1.23
CA LEU A 84 -15.30 -1.39 2.30
C LEU A 84 -14.62 -1.26 3.68
N ASP A 85 -15.45 -1.06 4.71
CA ASP A 85 -15.02 -1.14 6.10
C ASP A 85 -14.38 -2.51 6.38
N ARG A 86 -13.39 -2.53 7.27
CA ARG A 86 -12.58 -3.73 7.53
C ARG A 86 -12.83 -4.28 8.92
N THR A 87 -12.91 -5.60 9.01
CA THR A 87 -12.76 -6.31 10.27
C THR A 87 -11.30 -6.26 10.66
N VAL A 88 -11.03 -5.95 11.93
CA VAL A 88 -9.70 -5.91 12.51
C VAL A 88 -9.59 -6.99 13.57
N LEU A 89 -8.57 -7.84 13.48
CA LEU A 89 -8.29 -8.90 14.45
C LEU A 89 -6.87 -8.75 14.99
N ALA A 90 -6.72 -8.75 16.31
CA ALA A 90 -5.44 -8.77 16.99
C ALA A 90 -5.48 -9.78 18.15
N ASP A 91 -4.39 -9.87 18.92
CA ASP A 91 -4.34 -10.67 20.14
C ASP A 91 -5.46 -10.26 21.12
N ASP A 92 -6.34 -11.22 21.42
CA ASP A 92 -7.54 -11.07 22.25
C ASP A 92 -8.41 -9.84 21.89
N PHE A 93 -8.50 -9.51 20.59
CA PHE A 93 -9.19 -8.30 20.13
C PHE A 93 -9.87 -8.50 18.78
N GLU A 94 -11.12 -8.03 18.69
CA GLU A 94 -11.88 -7.91 17.44
C GLU A 94 -12.52 -6.52 17.37
N GLY A 95 -12.30 -5.83 16.26
CA GLY A 95 -12.80 -4.48 16.03
C GLY A 95 -13.12 -4.19 14.58
N ARG A 96 -13.43 -2.93 14.29
CA ARG A 96 -13.71 -2.44 12.94
C ARG A 96 -12.95 -1.17 12.62
N LEU A 97 -12.34 -1.16 11.44
CA LEU A 97 -11.74 0.02 10.81
C LEU A 97 -12.70 0.54 9.75
N GLU A 98 -13.43 1.60 10.11
CA GLU A 98 -14.49 2.16 9.26
C GLU A 98 -13.98 3.37 8.46
N ASN A 99 -14.75 3.80 7.45
CA ASN A 99 -14.44 4.98 6.64
C ASN A 99 -15.13 6.27 7.15
N LYS A 100 -15.44 6.32 8.46
CA LYS A 100 -16.05 7.44 9.16
C LYS A 100 -15.22 7.80 10.41
N ASP A 101 -15.59 8.90 11.08
CA ASP A 101 -14.95 9.38 12.31
C ASP A 101 -13.43 9.55 12.16
N ILE A 102 -13.00 9.85 10.95
CA ILE A 102 -11.59 10.08 10.60
C ILE A 102 -11.20 11.46 11.12
N GLU A 103 -10.02 11.58 11.71
CA GLU A 103 -9.46 12.88 12.05
C GLU A 103 -8.30 13.17 11.10
N VAL A 104 -8.31 14.35 10.50
CA VAL A 104 -7.21 14.83 9.67
C VAL A 104 -6.61 16.04 10.33
N ASN A 105 -5.29 16.02 10.49
CA ASN A 105 -4.51 17.17 10.95
C ASN A 105 -3.27 17.28 10.05
N ASN A 106 -3.30 18.20 9.11
CA ASN A 106 -2.30 18.35 8.05
C ASN A 106 -2.09 17.02 7.30
N ARG A 107 -0.92 16.39 7.49
CA ARG A 107 -0.51 15.15 6.83
C ARG A 107 -0.75 13.91 7.69
N THR A 108 -1.42 14.05 8.84
CA THR A 108 -1.77 12.92 9.70
C THR A 108 -3.25 12.60 9.55
N VAL A 109 -3.52 11.33 9.27
CA VAL A 109 -4.86 10.75 9.18
C VAL A 109 -4.99 9.73 10.31
N LYS A 110 -5.80 10.04 11.32
CA LYS A 110 -6.16 9.10 12.38
C LYS A 110 -7.48 8.43 12.02
N ARG A 111 -7.51 7.10 12.11
CA ARG A 111 -8.71 6.31 11.83
C ARG A 111 -9.00 5.45 13.06
N PRO A 112 -10.04 5.76 13.85
CA PRO A 112 -10.32 5.01 15.05
C PRO A 112 -10.71 3.58 14.69
N ILE A 113 -10.14 2.61 15.41
CA ILE A 113 -10.55 1.21 15.35
C ILE A 113 -11.34 0.92 16.62
N TYR A 114 -12.65 0.76 16.45
CA TYR A 114 -13.55 0.48 17.58
C TYR A 114 -13.57 -1.02 17.87
N GLU A 115 -13.33 -1.38 19.13
CA GLU A 115 -13.53 -2.74 19.60
C GLU A 115 -15.02 -3.11 19.55
N LYS A 116 -15.29 -4.36 19.17
CA LYS A 116 -16.65 -4.85 18.99
C LYS A 116 -17.43 -4.82 20.31
N ASN A 117 -18.62 -4.23 20.28
CA ASN A 117 -19.55 -4.10 21.41
C ASN A 117 -19.02 -3.24 22.58
N THR A 118 -17.97 -2.44 22.38
CA THR A 118 -17.48 -1.50 23.39
C THR A 118 -17.27 -0.11 22.76
N ASN A 119 -16.94 0.88 23.59
CA ASN A 119 -16.50 2.19 23.12
C ASN A 119 -14.97 2.33 23.14
N ASN A 120 -14.25 1.22 23.37
CA ASN A 120 -12.80 1.25 23.41
C ASN A 120 -12.28 1.43 21.98
N GLN A 121 -11.29 2.31 21.85
CA GLN A 121 -10.62 2.58 20.60
C GLN A 121 -9.17 2.14 20.70
N LEU A 122 -8.68 1.58 19.61
CA LEU A 122 -7.26 1.30 19.38
C LEU A 122 -6.67 2.47 18.60
N ASP A 123 -5.55 3.01 19.08
CA ASP A 123 -4.83 4.09 18.41
C ASP A 123 -4.14 3.58 17.13
N TYR A 124 -4.66 4.03 15.99
CA TYR A 124 -4.15 3.76 14.65
C TYR A 124 -4.18 5.02 13.80
N GLN A 125 -3.02 5.38 13.23
CA GLN A 125 -2.89 6.56 12.38
C GLN A 125 -1.84 6.36 11.29
N THR A 126 -1.93 7.16 10.25
CA THR A 126 -0.91 7.29 9.21
C THR A 126 -0.49 8.74 9.10
N THR A 127 0.81 9.01 9.19
CA THR A 127 1.40 10.32 8.92
C THR A 127 2.17 10.25 7.61
N TYR A 128 1.91 11.15 6.68
CA TYR A 128 2.60 11.17 5.39
C TYR A 128 3.81 12.10 5.43
N LYS A 129 5.01 11.52 5.42
CA LYS A 129 6.25 12.27 5.13
C LYS A 129 6.25 12.69 3.66
N THR A 130 6.93 13.77 3.32
CA THR A 130 6.92 14.31 1.96
C THR A 130 8.30 14.29 1.35
N LEU A 131 8.40 13.89 0.08
CA LEU A 131 9.60 14.05 -0.73
C LEU A 131 9.27 14.92 -1.95
N ASN A 132 10.07 15.97 -2.17
CA ASN A 132 9.94 16.81 -3.36
C ASN A 132 10.40 16.04 -4.60
N LEU A 133 9.52 15.91 -5.59
CA LEU A 133 9.81 15.22 -6.84
C LEU A 133 10.22 16.17 -7.97
N SER A 134 10.06 17.48 -7.82
CA SER A 134 10.28 18.45 -8.90
C SER A 134 11.64 18.32 -9.57
N GLY A 135 11.64 18.15 -10.88
CA GLY A 135 12.83 17.96 -11.71
C GLY A 135 13.50 16.58 -11.59
N LEU A 136 13.04 15.72 -10.69
CA LEU A 136 13.50 14.33 -10.61
C LEU A 136 12.89 13.53 -11.76
N ARG A 137 13.67 12.56 -12.27
CA ARG A 137 13.18 11.64 -13.30
C ARG A 137 12.19 10.67 -12.69
N ALA A 138 11.05 10.47 -13.35
CA ALA A 138 9.97 9.64 -12.84
C ALA A 138 10.30 8.12 -12.84
N ASN A 139 11.37 7.75 -13.52
CA ASN A 139 11.95 6.41 -13.56
C ASN A 139 13.35 6.38 -12.91
N SER A 140 13.63 7.25 -11.96
CA SER A 140 14.95 7.35 -11.30
C SER A 140 15.35 6.11 -10.50
N TYR A 141 14.42 5.17 -10.27
CA TYR A 141 14.70 3.87 -9.68
C TYR A 141 15.74 3.09 -10.49
N VAL A 142 16.85 2.74 -9.85
CA VAL A 142 17.91 1.89 -10.38
C VAL A 142 17.71 0.48 -9.86
N ALA A 143 17.26 -0.39 -10.75
CA ALA A 143 17.19 -1.82 -10.55
C ALA A 143 18.61 -2.45 -10.46
N SER A 144 18.84 -3.36 -9.51
CA SER A 144 20.09 -4.14 -9.36
C SER A 144 19.89 -5.46 -8.60
N THR A 145 20.45 -6.58 -9.08
CA THR A 145 20.38 -7.87 -8.35
C THR A 145 21.13 -7.84 -7.02
N ASN A 146 22.07 -6.91 -6.84
CA ASN A 146 22.64 -6.58 -5.53
C ASN A 146 21.76 -5.54 -4.83
N VAL A 147 21.15 -5.93 -3.71
CA VAL A 147 20.25 -5.10 -2.88
C VAL A 147 20.88 -3.77 -2.50
N ASN A 148 22.15 -3.76 -2.09
CA ASN A 148 22.86 -2.55 -1.66
C ASN A 148 23.11 -1.54 -2.80
N ASN A 149 22.83 -1.93 -4.04
CA ASN A 149 23.01 -1.09 -5.23
C ASN A 149 21.67 -0.66 -5.84
N ARG A 150 20.54 -0.96 -5.19
CA ARG A 150 19.23 -0.41 -5.55
C ARG A 150 19.04 0.91 -4.84
N TYR A 151 18.56 1.89 -5.58
CA TYR A 151 18.27 3.20 -5.05
C TYR A 151 17.39 3.97 -6.02
N GLY A 152 16.88 5.11 -5.59
CA GLY A 152 16.06 6.00 -6.40
C GLY A 152 14.59 5.96 -5.99
N ILE A 153 13.74 6.53 -6.84
CA ILE A 153 12.32 6.69 -6.56
C ILE A 153 11.54 5.71 -7.42
N ILE A 154 10.84 4.79 -6.75
CA ILE A 154 9.89 3.89 -7.41
C ILE A 154 8.52 4.58 -7.46
N THR A 155 7.92 4.61 -8.63
CA THR A 155 6.60 5.20 -8.88
C THR A 155 5.73 4.18 -9.60
N ASP A 156 4.43 4.46 -9.73
CA ASP A 156 3.55 3.63 -10.55
C ASP A 156 4.01 3.53 -12.03
N LEU A 157 4.81 4.49 -12.52
CA LEU A 157 5.37 4.41 -13.88
C LEU A 157 6.33 3.25 -14.09
N ASN A 158 6.92 2.72 -13.02
CA ASN A 158 7.79 1.55 -13.14
C ASN A 158 7.04 0.30 -13.68
N ASN A 159 5.70 0.32 -13.67
CA ASN A 159 4.87 -0.72 -14.27
C ASN A 159 4.63 -0.53 -15.78
N TYR A 160 5.01 0.60 -16.36
CA TYR A 160 4.66 1.02 -17.73
C TYR A 160 5.92 1.21 -18.59
N SER A 161 6.37 0.11 -19.20
CA SER A 161 7.62 0.04 -19.98
C SER A 161 7.70 0.92 -21.23
N GLU A 162 6.57 1.38 -21.76
CA GLU A 162 6.53 2.20 -22.99
C GLU A 162 6.80 3.69 -22.74
N ILE A 163 6.80 4.12 -21.48
CA ILE A 163 7.02 5.52 -21.11
C ILE A 163 8.53 5.85 -21.15
N PRO A 164 8.94 6.95 -21.81
CA PRO A 164 10.35 7.29 -21.94
C PRO A 164 11.07 7.52 -20.61
N THR A 165 12.33 7.12 -20.59
CA THR A 165 13.19 7.13 -19.40
C THR A 165 13.75 8.50 -19.01
N ASN A 166 13.32 9.57 -19.68
CA ASN A 166 13.81 10.93 -19.50
C ASN A 166 12.72 11.92 -19.08
N VAL A 167 11.51 11.44 -18.77
CA VAL A 167 10.43 12.31 -18.27
C VAL A 167 10.73 12.72 -16.83
N ALA A 168 10.57 14.01 -16.54
CA ALA A 168 10.85 14.60 -15.24
C ALA A 168 9.57 15.21 -14.67
N PHE A 169 9.41 15.09 -13.35
CA PHE A 169 8.26 15.64 -12.65
C PHE A 169 8.26 17.18 -12.71
N PRO A 170 7.08 17.80 -12.90
CA PRO A 170 6.94 19.25 -12.90
C PRO A 170 7.18 19.88 -11.51
N GLU A 171 7.29 21.20 -11.49
CA GLU A 171 7.35 21.97 -10.25
C GLU A 171 6.10 21.74 -9.38
N GLY A 172 6.29 21.54 -8.08
CA GLY A 172 5.21 21.26 -7.13
C GLY A 172 4.81 19.80 -7.00
N SER A 173 5.43 18.88 -7.75
CA SER A 173 5.24 17.43 -7.55
C SER A 173 5.79 16.95 -6.21
N VAL A 174 4.96 16.23 -5.44
CA VAL A 174 5.30 15.72 -4.11
C VAL A 174 4.93 14.24 -4.01
N CYS A 175 5.83 13.47 -3.41
CA CYS A 175 5.62 12.09 -2.99
C CYS A 175 5.20 12.04 -1.52
N TYR A 176 4.20 11.22 -1.21
CA TYR A 176 3.71 10.99 0.14
C TYR A 176 4.12 9.60 0.63
N ILE A 177 4.97 9.55 1.64
CA ILE A 177 5.52 8.31 2.20
C ILE A 177 4.77 8.01 3.51
N PRO A 178 3.96 6.94 3.57
CA PRO A 178 3.13 6.64 4.74
C PRO A 178 3.96 6.10 5.91
N VAL A 179 3.89 6.80 7.05
CA VAL A 179 4.36 6.34 8.36
C VAL A 179 3.15 5.91 9.17
N VAL A 180 2.90 4.61 9.22
CA VAL A 180 1.82 4.01 10.01
C VAL A 180 2.22 3.97 11.48
N THR A 181 1.32 4.24 12.41
CA THR A 181 1.57 4.04 13.84
C THR A 181 0.39 3.34 14.45
N SER A 182 0.66 2.27 15.19
CA SER A 182 -0.36 1.46 15.85
C SER A 182 0.09 1.04 17.24
N GLU A 183 -0.79 1.12 18.24
CA GLU A 183 -0.48 0.68 19.61
C GLU A 183 -0.26 -0.85 19.73
N ARG A 184 -0.80 -1.62 18.78
CA ARG A 184 -0.66 -3.08 18.67
C ARG A 184 -0.65 -3.53 17.21
N TRP A 185 -0.15 -4.73 16.99
CA TRP A 185 -0.23 -5.33 15.66
C TRP A 185 -1.66 -5.84 15.42
N PHE A 186 -2.10 -5.88 14.17
CA PHE A 186 -3.39 -6.45 13.80
C PHE A 186 -3.45 -6.91 12.34
N LEU A 187 -4.45 -7.71 12.02
CA LEU A 187 -4.86 -8.11 10.68
C LEU A 187 -6.15 -7.39 10.30
N ALA A 188 -6.21 -6.83 9.09
CA ALA A 188 -7.39 -6.12 8.58
C ALA A 188 -7.85 -6.65 7.23
N PHE A 189 -9.12 -7.02 7.11
CA PHE A 189 -9.71 -7.62 5.90
C PHE A 189 -11.21 -7.30 5.79
N ASN A 190 -11.79 -7.53 4.62
CA ASN A 190 -13.24 -7.44 4.40
C ASN A 190 -13.71 -8.41 3.31
N GLU A 191 -14.99 -8.33 2.94
CA GLU A 191 -15.63 -9.24 1.97
C GLU A 191 -14.95 -9.29 0.60
N LYS A 192 -14.34 -8.19 0.13
CA LYS A 192 -13.59 -8.20 -1.13
C LYS A 192 -12.29 -9.00 -1.05
N ASN A 193 -11.80 -9.29 0.16
CA ASN A 193 -10.58 -10.05 0.39
C ASN A 193 -10.78 -11.57 0.49
N LYS A 194 -11.99 -12.09 0.26
CA LYS A 194 -12.25 -13.53 0.33
C LYS A 194 -11.41 -14.29 -0.71
N SER A 195 -10.60 -15.23 -0.24
CA SER A 195 -9.53 -15.89 -1.03
C SER A 195 -9.97 -17.15 -1.79
N GLY A 196 -11.12 -17.72 -1.44
CA GLY A 196 -11.68 -18.93 -2.08
C GLY A 196 -11.13 -20.26 -1.57
N TYR A 197 -10.11 -20.25 -0.72
CA TYR A 197 -9.59 -21.47 -0.06
C TYR A 197 -10.51 -21.92 1.07
N ALA A 198 -10.57 -23.24 1.31
CA ALA A 198 -11.44 -23.81 2.34
C ALA A 198 -10.83 -23.69 3.75
N THR A 199 -9.51 -23.70 3.85
CA THR A 199 -8.76 -23.63 5.12
C THR A 199 -7.54 -22.73 4.99
N ILE A 200 -7.05 -22.25 6.13
CA ILE A 200 -5.83 -21.44 6.19
C ILE A 200 -4.59 -22.22 5.75
N ASP A 201 -4.57 -23.54 5.92
CA ASP A 201 -3.46 -24.40 5.50
C ASP A 201 -3.38 -24.45 3.97
N GLU A 202 -4.51 -24.64 3.29
CA GLU A 202 -4.58 -24.57 1.82
C GLU A 202 -4.18 -23.20 1.29
N TRP A 203 -4.65 -22.14 1.96
CA TRP A 203 -4.25 -20.77 1.63
C TRP A 203 -2.74 -20.58 1.78
N LEU A 204 -2.15 -21.06 2.88
CA LEU A 204 -0.73 -20.90 3.17
C LEU A 204 0.13 -21.67 2.16
N ASP A 205 -0.27 -22.88 1.77
CA ASP A 205 0.43 -23.66 0.75
C ASP A 205 0.41 -22.99 -0.62
N ALA A 206 -0.73 -22.38 -1.00
CA ALA A 206 -0.80 -21.58 -2.21
C ALA A 206 0.01 -20.27 -2.10
N ALA A 207 -0.01 -19.62 -0.94
CA ALA A 207 0.69 -18.37 -0.71
C ALA A 207 2.22 -18.53 -0.84
N LYS A 208 2.79 -19.65 -0.37
CA LYS A 208 4.22 -20.00 -0.57
C LYS A 208 4.62 -20.06 -2.05
N GLN A 209 3.69 -20.42 -2.93
CA GLN A 209 3.94 -20.59 -4.37
C GLN A 209 3.67 -19.33 -5.19
N ARG A 210 3.24 -18.22 -4.56
CA ARG A 210 2.98 -16.95 -5.27
C ARG A 210 4.22 -16.38 -5.93
N SER A 211 5.39 -16.63 -5.35
CA SER A 211 6.63 -16.23 -5.98
C SER A 211 7.10 -17.27 -7.00
N SER A 212 7.26 -16.85 -8.25
CA SER A 212 7.67 -17.72 -9.37
C SER A 212 9.19 -17.90 -9.51
N ASP A 213 9.97 -17.34 -8.59
CA ASP A 213 11.43 -17.21 -8.67
C ASP A 213 12.19 -18.04 -7.62
N ASN A 214 11.51 -18.95 -6.92
CA ASN A 214 12.08 -19.80 -5.86
C ASN A 214 12.74 -19.02 -4.71
N ARG A 215 12.35 -17.75 -4.48
CA ARG A 215 12.90 -16.97 -3.37
C ARG A 215 12.64 -17.64 -2.01
N ASP A 216 13.58 -17.43 -1.10
CA ASP A 216 13.44 -17.85 0.28
C ASP A 216 12.23 -17.17 0.94
N HIS A 217 11.58 -17.90 1.84
CA HIS A 217 10.43 -17.40 2.57
C HIS A 217 10.39 -17.97 3.98
N ARG A 218 9.70 -17.26 4.87
CA ARG A 218 9.38 -17.70 6.22
C ARG A 218 7.88 -17.72 6.41
N THR A 219 7.35 -18.78 6.99
CA THR A 219 5.93 -18.88 7.33
C THR A 219 5.71 -18.86 8.84
N SER A 220 4.55 -18.36 9.26
CA SER A 220 4.07 -18.43 10.64
C SER A 220 2.58 -18.75 10.65
N GLN A 221 2.12 -19.42 11.71
CA GLN A 221 0.70 -19.62 12.02
C GLN A 221 0.45 -19.28 13.48
N PHE A 222 -0.67 -18.62 13.76
CA PHE A 222 -0.99 -18.10 15.08
C PHE A 222 -2.50 -17.86 15.24
N GLY A 223 -2.94 -17.68 16.49
CA GLY A 223 -4.32 -17.33 16.83
C GLY A 223 -4.53 -15.82 16.91
N VAL A 224 -5.70 -15.34 16.49
CA VAL A 224 -6.15 -13.93 16.57
C VAL A 224 -7.62 -13.83 16.95
N GLY A 225 -8.08 -12.61 17.23
CA GLY A 225 -9.45 -12.34 17.63
C GLY A 225 -9.68 -12.60 19.11
N ILE A 226 -10.92 -12.44 19.56
CA ILE A 226 -11.32 -12.66 20.96
C ILE A 226 -10.93 -14.09 21.39
N GLY A 227 -10.16 -14.21 22.47
CA GLY A 227 -9.62 -15.47 22.97
C GLY A 227 -8.69 -16.20 22.01
N ASN A 228 -8.14 -15.51 20.99
CA ASN A 228 -7.27 -16.06 19.95
C ASN A 228 -7.85 -17.27 19.20
N GLN A 229 -9.17 -17.26 19.01
CA GLN A 229 -9.91 -18.39 18.46
C GLN A 229 -9.86 -18.49 16.93
N LYS A 230 -9.38 -17.45 16.23
CA LYS A 230 -9.30 -17.44 14.77
C LYS A 230 -7.89 -17.82 14.33
N GLN A 231 -7.77 -18.80 13.44
CA GLN A 231 -6.47 -19.19 12.91
C GLN A 231 -6.04 -18.21 11.82
N ALA A 232 -4.80 -17.76 11.89
CA ALA A 232 -4.17 -16.90 10.91
C ALA A 232 -2.82 -17.48 10.48
N ALA A 233 -2.36 -17.08 9.31
CA ALA A 233 -1.07 -17.45 8.80
C ALA A 233 -0.42 -16.28 8.07
N GLN A 234 0.91 -16.28 8.03
CA GLN A 234 1.68 -15.35 7.23
C GLN A 234 2.75 -16.09 6.44
N VAL A 235 3.04 -15.56 5.25
CA VAL A 235 4.25 -15.87 4.50
C VAL A 235 4.97 -14.57 4.19
N MET A 236 6.21 -14.49 4.63
CA MET A 236 7.11 -13.38 4.38
C MET A 236 8.19 -13.85 3.42
N PHE A 237 8.24 -13.21 2.26
CA PHE A 237 9.26 -13.37 1.24
C PHE A 237 10.36 -12.35 1.46
N PHE A 238 11.61 -12.79 1.38
CA PHE A 238 12.74 -11.88 1.48
C PHE A 238 13.00 -11.17 0.15
N GLU A 239 13.73 -10.05 0.20
CA GLU A 239 14.13 -9.31 -1.00
C GLU A 239 14.91 -10.22 -1.95
N TYR A 240 14.55 -10.20 -3.23
CA TYR A 240 15.14 -11.06 -4.24
C TYR A 240 15.04 -10.42 -5.63
N ASP A 241 16.17 -10.34 -6.36
CA ASP A 241 16.32 -9.50 -7.56
C ASP A 241 15.73 -8.10 -7.35
N ASP A 242 15.57 -7.25 -8.36
CA ASP A 242 15.18 -5.82 -8.28
C ASP A 242 13.83 -5.50 -7.58
N GLN A 243 13.31 -6.42 -6.77
CA GLN A 243 12.07 -6.38 -6.03
C GLN A 243 12.31 -6.37 -4.50
N PRO A 244 11.46 -5.65 -3.76
CA PRO A 244 11.49 -5.61 -2.30
C PRO A 244 10.83 -6.85 -1.66
N ALA A 245 10.86 -6.96 -0.32
CA ALA A 245 10.37 -8.09 0.48
C ALA A 245 8.85 -8.08 0.73
N TYR A 246 8.11 -9.08 0.25
CA TYR A 246 6.64 -9.06 0.39
C TYR A 246 6.14 -9.89 1.57
N GLU A 247 5.10 -9.43 2.24
CA GLU A 247 4.36 -10.21 3.23
C GLU A 247 2.91 -10.43 2.78
N TYR A 248 2.45 -11.68 2.83
CA TYR A 248 1.05 -12.03 2.67
C TYR A 248 0.53 -12.59 3.99
N SER A 249 -0.65 -12.14 4.40
CA SER A 249 -1.34 -12.67 5.57
C SER A 249 -2.71 -13.21 5.19
N GLY A 250 -3.12 -14.29 5.85
CA GLY A 250 -4.41 -14.93 5.68
C GLY A 250 -5.06 -15.17 7.04
N VAL A 251 -6.39 -15.14 7.08
CA VAL A 251 -7.13 -15.41 8.32
C VAL A 251 -8.43 -16.17 8.06
N GLU A 252 -8.71 -17.15 8.90
CA GLU A 252 -10.00 -17.83 8.98
C GLU A 252 -10.99 -16.99 9.77
N TYR A 253 -12.11 -16.65 9.13
CA TYR A 253 -13.17 -15.92 9.79
C TYR A 253 -14.54 -16.42 9.33
N GLY A 254 -15.34 -16.91 10.29
CA GLY A 254 -16.59 -17.59 9.98
C GLY A 254 -16.33 -18.95 9.30
N LYS A 255 -16.74 -19.10 8.04
CA LYS A 255 -16.55 -20.31 7.23
C LYS A 255 -15.59 -20.09 6.05
N ASP A 256 -14.98 -18.92 5.99
CA ASP A 256 -14.22 -18.45 4.84
C ASP A 256 -12.80 -18.04 5.25
N VAL A 257 -11.89 -18.07 4.28
CA VAL A 257 -10.51 -17.59 4.42
C VAL A 257 -10.36 -16.28 3.67
N TYR A 258 -9.78 -15.27 4.31
CA TYR A 258 -9.57 -13.95 3.76
C TYR A 258 -8.08 -13.64 3.63
N GLU A 259 -7.69 -12.99 2.53
CA GLU A 259 -6.45 -12.22 2.51
C GLU A 259 -6.58 -11.08 3.53
N ALA A 260 -5.53 -10.84 4.31
CA ALA A 260 -5.51 -9.79 5.31
C ALA A 260 -4.30 -8.90 5.15
N ASN A 261 -4.50 -7.61 5.41
CA ASN A 261 -3.40 -6.66 5.54
C ASN A 261 -2.88 -6.74 6.97
N TYR A 262 -1.58 -6.97 7.12
CA TYR A 262 -0.91 -6.90 8.41
C TYR A 262 -0.48 -5.47 8.71
N VAL A 263 -0.71 -5.04 9.96
CA VAL A 263 -0.18 -3.80 10.51
C VAL A 263 0.65 -4.16 11.72
N ALA A 264 1.92 -3.74 11.71
CA ALA A 264 2.84 -3.98 12.81
C ALA A 264 2.52 -3.09 14.02
N LYS A 265 2.91 -3.56 15.22
CA LYS A 265 2.91 -2.73 16.43
C LYS A 265 4.02 -1.69 16.35
N GLY A 266 3.73 -0.49 16.82
CA GLY A 266 4.67 0.60 16.95
C GLY A 266 4.54 1.58 15.80
N SER A 267 5.60 2.37 15.64
CA SER A 267 5.78 3.21 14.46
C SER A 267 6.77 2.53 13.54
N THR A 268 6.84 3.10 12.37
CA THR A 268 7.17 2.38 11.20
C THR A 268 8.07 3.31 10.38
N ASP A 269 9.20 2.82 9.89
CA ASP A 269 10.29 3.69 9.44
C ASP A 269 10.65 3.43 7.98
N PRO A 270 9.83 3.94 7.03
CA PRO A 270 10.08 3.77 5.61
C PRO A 270 11.28 4.64 5.19
N ASN A 271 12.06 4.17 4.23
CA ASN A 271 13.16 4.97 3.68
C ASN A 271 12.62 6.25 3.02
N THR A 272 13.30 7.37 3.28
CA THR A 272 12.97 8.68 2.71
C THR A 272 14.11 9.29 1.92
N ASP A 273 15.25 8.58 1.77
CA ASP A 273 16.41 9.06 1.03
C ASP A 273 16.71 8.16 -0.17
N SER A 274 16.40 8.69 -1.36
CA SER A 274 16.56 7.98 -2.62
C SER A 274 18.01 7.81 -3.07
N ARG A 275 18.99 8.36 -2.33
CA ARG A 275 20.43 8.20 -2.59
C ARG A 275 21.00 6.94 -1.98
N PHE A 276 20.40 6.44 -0.90
CA PHE A 276 20.92 5.33 -0.11
C PHE A 276 20.09 4.06 -0.23
N ASP A 277 18.80 4.20 -0.58
CA ASP A 277 17.89 3.07 -0.80
C ASP A 277 16.69 3.52 -1.64
N VAL A 278 15.73 2.61 -1.86
CA VAL A 278 14.50 2.84 -2.61
C VAL A 278 13.53 3.67 -1.78
N VAL A 279 12.94 4.70 -2.40
CA VAL A 279 11.82 5.45 -1.82
C VAL A 279 10.56 5.11 -2.60
N ASP A 280 9.55 4.59 -1.90
CA ASP A 280 8.23 4.32 -2.48
C ASP A 280 7.43 5.61 -2.64
N CYS A 281 7.24 6.00 -3.90
CA CYS A 281 6.46 7.15 -4.34
C CYS A 281 5.32 6.74 -5.28
N THR A 282 4.67 5.61 -4.96
CA THR A 282 3.39 5.21 -5.57
C THR A 282 2.21 6.08 -5.11
N ILE A 283 2.37 6.83 -4.01
CA ILE A 283 1.40 7.81 -3.54
C ILE A 283 1.97 9.21 -3.74
N VAL A 284 1.27 10.04 -4.49
CA VAL A 284 1.72 11.39 -4.84
C VAL A 284 0.61 12.43 -4.67
N ASN A 285 0.97 13.70 -4.75
CA ASN A 285 -0.01 14.78 -4.81
C ASN A 285 -0.66 14.89 -6.21
N GLU A 286 -1.70 15.71 -6.30
CA GLU A 286 -2.46 15.93 -7.53
C GLU A 286 -1.58 16.38 -8.71
N ILE A 287 -0.61 17.27 -8.48
CA ILE A 287 0.30 17.79 -9.53
C ILE A 287 1.14 16.66 -10.15
N ALA A 288 1.75 15.82 -9.31
CA ALA A 288 2.46 14.65 -9.78
C ALA A 288 1.50 13.65 -10.45
N GLY A 289 0.31 13.43 -9.86
CA GLY A 289 -0.72 12.57 -10.42
C GLY A 289 -1.18 12.97 -11.82
N ASP A 290 -1.41 14.26 -12.07
CA ASP A 290 -1.76 14.79 -13.40
C ASP A 290 -0.66 14.47 -14.42
N PHE A 291 0.60 14.71 -14.05
CA PHE A 291 1.75 14.42 -14.91
C PHE A 291 1.87 12.91 -15.21
N LEU A 292 1.73 12.05 -14.19
CA LEU A 292 1.78 10.60 -14.36
C LEU A 292 0.66 10.11 -15.27
N ALA A 293 -0.57 10.63 -15.10
CA ALA A 293 -1.70 10.31 -15.95
C ALA A 293 -1.46 10.71 -17.42
N GLU A 294 -0.95 11.93 -17.66
CA GLU A 294 -0.62 12.39 -19.02
C GLU A 294 0.42 11.48 -19.69
N GLN A 295 1.43 11.03 -18.94
CA GLN A 295 2.43 10.10 -19.49
C GLN A 295 1.80 8.74 -19.82
N ILE A 296 0.96 8.19 -18.95
CA ILE A 296 0.28 6.91 -19.20
C ILE A 296 -0.59 7.00 -20.45
N GLU A 297 -1.48 8.00 -20.55
CA GLU A 297 -2.39 8.20 -21.69
C GLU A 297 -1.67 8.46 -23.02
N ARG A 298 -0.44 8.99 -22.96
CA ARG A 298 0.35 9.24 -24.17
C ARG A 298 0.95 7.96 -24.75
N TYR A 299 1.28 6.96 -23.93
CA TYR A 299 2.07 5.80 -24.34
C TYR A 299 1.33 4.46 -24.22
N TYR A 300 0.13 4.43 -23.62
CA TYR A 300 -0.75 3.26 -23.52
C TYR A 300 -2.16 3.61 -24.02
#